data_AF-A0A6J3M9R2-F1
#
_entry.id   AF-A0A6J3M9R2-F1
#
_cell.length_a   1.000
_cell.length_b   1.000
_cell.length_c   1.000
_cell.angle_alpha   90.00
_cell.angle_beta   90.00
_cell.angle_gamma   90.00
#
_symmetry.space_group_name_H-M   'P 1'
#
loop_
_entity.id
_entity.type
_entity.pdbx_description
1 polymer ?
#
loop_
_entity_poly.entity_id
_entity_poly.type
_entity_poly.pdbx_seq_one_letter_code
_entity_poly.pdbx_strand_id
1 'polypeptide(L)'
;MGRLAHLARLALGRSAFEDLANDQEVNGANALDDENQQQYDAKGRPLNPRSLELDAELRHAQNEILAIVGVVEKKDKIIRDGEESHRLMRHTRHHILKAEDDIGDGISTVMLLYPILHMWVGGFIARLQIGLYPSHMSLSSILTHEWHALSQVGLVGGVLRLFPGLCALFRAIFLDIPILLATDQIVGRAQNYFIAGNLVRPAIERQIFTALPFLGVGVSLMFEFALWPITIYADAQRLGFAPVRPFASTFWPTSILPAYRLAWKPLVSAGKLGRLLTPAVLMILYHSCYKDGPTKASTPIGPQSPVFCLFTSYRNPPIDDGYKQVEKPTFISDPFGWTVHRNYLIRTSILKWLGW
;
A
#
# COMPACT_ATOMS: atom_id res chain seq x y z
N MET A 1 17.88 91.68 22.38
CA MET A 1 17.52 90.74 21.29
C MET A 1 18.67 90.37 20.34
N GLY A 2 19.92 90.85 20.51
CA GLY A 2 21.01 90.57 19.55
C GLY A 2 21.74 89.22 19.68
N ARG A 3 21.53 88.44 20.76
CA ARG A 3 22.31 87.22 21.03
C ARG A 3 21.89 86.02 20.17
N LEU A 4 20.61 85.94 19.80
CA LEU A 4 20.08 84.84 18.99
C LEU A 4 20.57 84.89 17.55
N ALA A 5 20.63 86.08 16.95
CA ALA A 5 21.16 86.27 15.60
C ALA A 5 22.62 85.80 15.49
N HIS A 6 23.41 86.04 16.55
CA HIS A 6 24.81 85.65 16.60
C HIS A 6 25.02 84.14 16.76
N LEU A 7 24.16 83.48 17.55
CA LEU A 7 24.18 82.02 17.71
C LEU A 7 23.72 81.31 16.43
N ALA A 8 22.73 81.86 15.72
CA ALA A 8 22.27 81.33 14.44
C ALA A 8 23.38 81.35 13.38
N ARG A 9 24.16 82.44 13.30
CA ARG A 9 25.32 82.54 12.38
C ARG A 9 26.37 81.47 12.65
N LEU A 10 26.67 81.22 13.92
CA LEU A 10 27.65 80.24 14.35
C LEU A 10 27.19 78.81 14.02
N ALA A 11 25.90 78.52 14.18
CA ALA A 11 25.30 77.24 13.80
C ALA A 11 25.30 77.00 12.27
N LEU A 12 25.25 78.07 11.47
CA LEU A 12 25.33 78.04 10.02
C LEU A 12 26.78 78.06 9.49
N GLY A 13 27.79 78.02 10.37
CA GLY A 13 29.21 78.01 10.00
C GLY A 13 29.74 79.34 9.46
N ARG A 14 29.02 80.45 9.65
CA ARG A 14 29.41 81.80 9.19
C ARG A 14 30.09 82.61 10.29
N SER A 15 30.91 83.59 9.89
CA SER A 15 31.66 84.43 10.82
C SER A 15 30.74 85.33 11.65
N ALA A 16 31.05 85.45 12.94
CA ALA A 16 30.36 86.29 13.91
C ALA A 16 30.30 87.77 13.51
N PHE A 17 31.35 88.25 12.84
CA PHE A 17 31.61 89.68 12.58
C PHE A 17 31.47 90.06 11.10
N GLU A 18 30.83 89.23 10.30
CA GLU A 18 30.57 89.55 8.90
C GLU A 18 29.53 90.68 8.83
N ASP A 19 29.91 91.82 8.24
CA ASP A 19 29.03 92.97 8.06
C ASP A 19 27.91 92.61 7.09
N LEU A 20 26.69 93.00 7.45
CA LEU A 20 25.52 92.84 6.59
C LEU A 20 25.70 93.76 5.37
N ALA A 21 26.22 93.21 4.28
CA ALA A 21 25.91 93.78 2.97
C ALA A 21 24.38 93.84 2.89
N ASN A 22 23.85 94.99 2.49
CA ASN A 22 22.42 95.25 2.31
C ASN A 22 21.86 94.31 1.23
N ASP A 23 21.61 93.07 1.60
CA ASP A 23 20.80 92.16 0.83
C ASP A 23 19.35 92.49 1.17
N GLN A 24 18.89 93.45 0.39
CA GLN A 24 17.54 93.62 -0.10
C GLN A 24 16.60 92.51 0.32
N GLU A 25 15.48 92.94 0.91
CA GLU A 25 14.21 92.24 0.89
C GLU A 25 13.92 91.70 -0.52
N VAL A 26 14.40 90.48 -0.81
CA VAL A 26 13.90 89.72 -1.94
C VAL A 26 12.59 89.08 -1.47
N ASN A 27 11.57 89.93 -1.46
CA ASN A 27 10.20 89.53 -1.77
C ASN A 27 10.21 88.86 -3.15
N GLY A 28 10.50 87.57 -3.15
CA GLY A 28 10.41 86.68 -4.31
C GLY A 28 9.16 85.84 -4.19
N ALA A 29 8.00 86.44 -4.44
CA ALA A 29 6.84 85.70 -4.88
C ALA A 29 7.18 85.07 -6.23
N ASN A 30 7.60 83.81 -6.23
CA ASN A 30 7.73 82.99 -7.42
C ASN A 30 7.16 81.61 -7.12
N ALA A 31 6.00 81.35 -7.70
CA ALA A 31 5.48 80.02 -7.94
C ALA A 31 6.40 79.32 -8.94
N LEU A 32 7.32 78.48 -8.46
CA LEU A 32 7.99 77.44 -9.24
C LEU A 32 8.27 76.24 -8.34
N ASP A 33 7.74 75.10 -8.77
CA ASP A 33 7.89 73.74 -8.27
C ASP A 33 7.27 73.34 -6.92
N ASP A 34 6.21 72.53 -7.05
CA ASP A 34 5.73 71.56 -6.04
C ASP A 34 6.81 70.49 -5.70
N GLU A 35 8.04 70.60 -6.23
CA GLU A 35 9.16 69.67 -5.99
C GLU A 35 9.90 69.93 -4.65
N ASN A 36 9.64 71.04 -3.96
CA ASN A 36 10.33 71.39 -2.71
C ASN A 36 9.45 71.30 -1.45
N GLN A 37 8.41 70.46 -1.44
CA GLN A 37 7.79 70.06 -0.17
C GLN A 37 8.74 69.12 0.59
N GLN A 38 9.35 69.64 1.66
CA GLN A 38 10.22 68.88 2.54
C GLN A 38 9.42 67.74 3.17
N GLN A 39 9.66 66.50 2.73
CA GLN A 39 8.97 65.32 3.22
C GLN A 39 9.54 64.92 4.58
N TYR A 40 8.69 64.46 5.49
CA TYR A 40 9.11 64.00 6.83
C TYR A 40 8.69 62.54 7.04
N ASP A 41 9.57 61.76 7.66
CA ASP A 41 9.28 60.39 8.11
C ASP A 41 8.18 60.40 9.20
N ALA A 42 7.60 59.24 9.51
CA ALA A 42 6.59 59.04 10.58
C ALA A 42 7.07 59.49 11.97
N LYS A 43 8.38 59.71 12.15
CA LYS A 43 9.02 60.26 13.35
C LYS A 43 9.36 61.76 13.26
N GLY A 44 8.90 62.46 12.22
CA GLY A 44 9.12 63.89 12.01
C GLY A 44 10.52 64.29 11.54
N ARG A 45 11.27 63.37 10.92
CA ARG A 45 12.63 63.65 10.41
C ARG A 45 12.60 64.00 8.93
N PRO A 46 13.30 65.04 8.47
CA PRO A 46 13.30 65.41 7.05
C PRO A 46 13.91 64.26 6.22
N LEU A 47 13.25 63.93 5.12
CA LEU A 47 13.53 62.79 4.26
C LEU A 47 13.71 63.30 2.82
N ASN A 48 14.87 63.00 2.23
CA ASN A 48 15.13 63.32 0.83
C ASN A 48 14.95 62.03 -0.01
N PRO A 49 13.91 61.94 -0.85
CA PRO A 49 13.66 60.74 -1.64
C PRO A 49 14.82 60.42 -2.59
N ARG A 50 15.43 61.44 -3.21
CA ARG A 50 16.59 61.25 -4.11
C ARG A 50 17.81 60.68 -3.37
N SER A 51 18.03 61.07 -2.12
CA SER A 51 19.12 60.51 -1.31
C SER A 51 18.86 59.05 -0.93
N LEU A 52 17.60 58.67 -0.69
CA LEU A 52 17.25 57.28 -0.41
C LEU A 52 17.38 56.38 -1.64
N GLU A 53 17.01 56.89 -2.81
CA GLU A 53 17.21 56.21 -4.10
C GLU A 53 18.70 56.01 -4.38
N LEU A 54 19.52 57.06 -4.21
CA LEU A 54 20.98 56.97 -4.36
C LEU A 54 21.58 55.99 -3.36
N ASP A 55 21.17 56.04 -2.09
CA ASP A 55 21.62 55.10 -1.07
C ASP A 55 21.19 53.65 -1.40
N ALA A 56 20.00 53.46 -1.96
CA ALA A 56 19.54 52.15 -2.40
C ALA A 56 20.37 51.64 -3.59
N GLU A 57 20.71 52.50 -4.54
CA GLU A 57 21.57 52.19 -5.68
C GLU A 57 23.00 51.86 -5.25
N LEU A 58 23.57 52.64 -4.32
CA LEU A 58 24.90 52.35 -3.76
C LEU A 58 24.94 51.01 -3.01
N ARG A 59 23.90 50.70 -2.23
CA ARG A 59 23.77 49.37 -1.58
C ARG A 59 23.62 48.26 -2.62
N HIS A 60 22.88 48.50 -3.70
CA HIS A 60 22.75 47.53 -4.79
C HIS A 60 24.12 47.30 -5.46
N ALA A 61 24.83 48.35 -5.85
CA ALA A 61 26.15 48.27 -6.47
C ALA A 61 27.18 47.59 -5.55
N GLN A 62 27.16 47.91 -4.25
CA GLN A 62 28.04 47.26 -3.27
C GLN A 62 27.74 45.76 -3.16
N ASN A 63 26.47 45.37 -3.11
CA ASN A 63 26.06 43.96 -3.10
C ASN A 63 26.45 43.23 -4.39
N GLU A 64 26.42 43.91 -5.54
CA GLU A 64 26.88 43.34 -6.81
C GLU A 64 28.39 43.15 -6.85
N ILE A 65 29.17 44.12 -6.37
CA ILE A 65 30.62 43.97 -6.25
C ILE A 65 30.96 42.83 -5.29
N LEU A 66 30.31 42.74 -4.12
CA LEU A 66 30.49 41.63 -3.18
C LEU A 66 30.10 40.28 -3.79
N ALA A 67 29.11 40.25 -4.68
CA ALA A 67 28.74 39.05 -5.41
C ALA A 67 29.75 38.66 -6.49
N ILE A 68 30.35 39.63 -7.20
CA ILE A 68 31.40 39.39 -8.19
C ILE A 68 32.68 38.89 -7.50
N VAL A 69 33.04 39.46 -6.35
CA VAL A 69 34.19 39.03 -5.54
C VAL A 69 33.95 37.65 -4.89
N GLY A 70 32.70 37.17 -4.86
CA GLY A 70 32.34 35.85 -4.33
C GLY A 70 32.15 35.82 -2.81
N VAL A 71 32.01 36.98 -2.17
CA VAL A 71 31.73 37.07 -0.72
C VAL A 71 30.25 36.79 -0.43
N VAL A 72 29.35 37.15 -1.35
CA VAL A 72 27.90 36.95 -1.20
C VAL A 72 27.31 36.40 -2.50
N GLU A 73 26.75 35.19 -2.47
CA GLU A 73 26.05 34.65 -3.63
C GLU A 73 24.63 35.21 -3.74
N LYS A 74 24.19 35.57 -4.96
CA LYS A 74 22.80 35.97 -5.21
C LYS A 74 21.89 34.78 -4.86
N LYS A 75 20.98 34.97 -3.90
CA LYS A 75 20.03 33.95 -3.42
C LYS A 75 19.28 33.25 -4.56
N ASP A 76 18.91 34.00 -5.60
CA ASP A 76 18.19 33.46 -6.77
C ASP A 76 19.05 32.50 -7.61
N LYS A 77 20.37 32.72 -7.63
CA LYS A 77 21.32 31.83 -8.30
C LYS A 77 21.44 30.51 -7.54
N ILE A 78 21.56 30.55 -6.21
CA ILE A 78 21.57 29.34 -5.36
C ILE A 78 20.27 28.55 -5.52
N ILE A 79 19.12 29.24 -5.56
CA ILE A 79 17.81 28.59 -5.75
C ILE A 79 17.73 27.94 -7.13
N ARG A 80 18.14 28.64 -8.19
CA ARG A 80 18.16 28.08 -9.57
C ARG A 80 19.11 26.90 -9.71
N ASP A 81 20.36 27.04 -9.26
CA ASP A 81 21.36 25.97 -9.33
C ASP A 81 20.92 24.77 -8.47
N GLY A 82 20.28 25.05 -7.33
CA GLY A 82 19.62 24.06 -6.50
C GLY A 82 18.48 23.35 -7.25
N GLU A 83 17.55 24.07 -7.86
CA GLU A 83 16.44 23.50 -8.62
C GLU A 83 16.91 22.66 -9.81
N GLU A 84 17.91 23.12 -10.56
CA GLU A 84 18.51 22.37 -11.67
C GLU A 84 19.18 21.08 -11.18
N SER A 85 19.96 21.16 -10.11
CA SER A 85 20.57 19.99 -9.47
C SER A 85 19.52 18.99 -8.97
N HIS A 86 18.43 19.47 -8.37
CA HIS A 86 17.30 18.62 -7.96
C HIS A 86 16.59 17.98 -9.16
N ARG A 87 16.44 18.69 -10.28
CA ARG A 87 15.84 18.14 -11.51
C ARG A 87 16.72 17.06 -12.12
N LEU A 88 18.03 17.30 -12.21
CA LEU A 88 19.01 16.33 -12.67
C LEU A 88 19.00 15.08 -11.77
N MET A 89 19.00 15.27 -10.45
CA MET A 89 18.94 14.16 -9.49
C MET A 89 17.65 13.35 -9.62
N ARG A 90 16.49 13.99 -9.85
CA ARG A 90 15.23 13.28 -10.14
C ARG A 90 15.30 12.50 -11.44
N HIS A 91 15.88 13.09 -12.49
CA HIS A 91 16.02 12.44 -13.78
C HIS A 91 16.93 11.21 -13.70
N THR A 92 18.09 11.35 -13.04
CA THR A 92 19.01 10.24 -12.78
C THR A 92 18.35 9.16 -11.94
N ARG A 93 17.63 9.53 -10.88
CA ARG A 93 16.87 8.57 -10.06
C ARG A 93 15.81 7.84 -10.88
N HIS A 94 15.05 8.55 -11.71
CA HIS A 94 14.04 7.94 -12.57
C HIS A 94 14.67 6.97 -13.58
N HIS A 95 15.81 7.34 -14.16
CA HIS A 95 16.55 6.48 -15.07
C HIS A 95 17.06 5.21 -14.37
N ILE A 96 17.60 5.32 -13.16
CA ILE A 96 18.06 4.17 -12.36
C ILE A 96 16.88 3.26 -12.01
N LEU A 97 15.77 3.83 -11.53
CA LEU A 97 14.57 3.05 -11.21
C LEU A 97 14.04 2.30 -12.42
N LYS A 98 14.02 2.95 -13.58
CA LYS A 98 13.62 2.30 -14.83
C LYS A 98 14.57 1.16 -15.20
N ALA A 99 15.88 1.36 -15.08
CA ALA A 99 16.86 0.31 -15.35
C ALA A 99 16.74 -0.87 -14.37
N GLU A 100 16.42 -0.60 -13.10
CA GLU A 100 16.14 -1.62 -12.08
C GLU A 100 14.88 -2.41 -12.44
N ASP A 101 13.80 -1.72 -12.80
CA ASP A 101 12.55 -2.35 -13.24
C ASP A 101 12.77 -3.23 -14.49
N ASP A 102 13.53 -2.74 -15.49
CA ASP A 102 13.85 -3.49 -16.71
C ASP A 102 14.67 -4.77 -16.40
N ILE A 103 15.64 -4.68 -15.49
CA ILE A 103 16.42 -5.85 -15.03
C ILE A 103 15.51 -6.80 -14.23
N GLY A 104 14.64 -6.26 -13.39
CA GLY A 104 13.66 -7.02 -12.62
C GLY A 104 12.72 -7.82 -13.51
N ASP A 105 12.25 -7.22 -14.61
CA ASP A 105 11.41 -7.88 -15.60
C ASP A 105 12.17 -8.99 -16.35
N GLY A 106 13.43 -8.74 -16.69
CA GLY A 106 14.32 -9.76 -17.24
C GLY A 106 14.52 -10.96 -16.31
N ILE A 107 14.78 -10.71 -15.03
CA ILE A 107 14.91 -11.77 -14.01
C ILE A 107 13.58 -12.51 -13.82
N SER A 108 12.45 -11.80 -13.77
CA SER A 108 11.11 -12.38 -13.68
C SER A 108 10.84 -13.35 -14.83
N THR A 109 11.21 -12.96 -16.04
CA THR A 109 11.08 -13.79 -17.24
C THR A 109 11.92 -15.06 -17.16
N VAL A 110 13.17 -14.96 -16.69
CA VAL A 110 14.04 -16.14 -16.48
C VAL A 110 13.49 -17.05 -15.38
N MET A 111 12.96 -16.47 -14.30
CA MET A 111 12.34 -17.22 -13.22
C MET A 111 11.06 -17.94 -13.66
N LEU A 112 10.43 -17.55 -14.76
CA LEU A 112 9.31 -18.28 -15.36
C LEU A 112 9.71 -19.66 -15.90
N LEU A 113 10.99 -19.87 -16.24
CA LEU A 113 11.52 -21.15 -16.71
C LEU A 113 11.84 -22.10 -15.55
N TYR A 114 12.09 -21.57 -14.35
CA TYR A 114 12.45 -22.35 -13.16
C TYR A 114 11.47 -23.50 -12.82
N PRO A 115 10.14 -23.31 -12.88
CA PRO A 115 9.17 -24.38 -12.63
C PRO A 115 9.25 -25.52 -13.64
N ILE A 116 9.67 -25.26 -14.89
CA ILE A 116 9.78 -26.28 -15.94
C ILE A 116 10.90 -27.27 -15.57
N LEU A 117 12.05 -26.76 -15.13
CA LEU A 117 13.20 -27.57 -14.70
C LEU A 117 12.86 -28.45 -13.49
N HIS A 118 12.05 -27.94 -12.57
CA HIS A 118 11.70 -28.64 -11.33
C HIS A 118 10.43 -29.49 -11.44
N MET A 119 9.72 -29.46 -12.57
CA MET A 119 8.41 -30.09 -12.66
C MET A 119 8.47 -31.62 -12.53
N TRP A 120 9.47 -32.25 -13.15
CA TRP A 120 9.68 -33.68 -13.03
C TRP A 120 10.06 -34.07 -11.60
N VAL A 121 11.05 -33.38 -11.01
CA VAL A 121 11.54 -33.63 -9.65
C VAL A 121 10.43 -33.41 -8.62
N GLY A 122 9.69 -32.31 -8.74
CA GLY A 122 8.55 -32.00 -7.87
C GLY A 122 7.43 -33.03 -8.00
N GLY A 123 7.11 -33.46 -9.22
CA GLY A 123 6.16 -34.55 -9.45
C GLY A 123 6.63 -35.88 -8.84
N PHE A 124 7.90 -36.23 -9.01
CA PHE A 124 8.50 -37.43 -8.43
C PHE A 124 8.45 -37.42 -6.90
N ILE A 125 8.84 -36.31 -6.26
CA ILE A 125 8.75 -36.13 -4.81
C ILE A 125 7.30 -36.22 -4.34
N ALA A 126 6.36 -35.60 -5.04
CA ALA A 126 4.94 -35.67 -4.69
C ALA A 126 4.39 -37.10 -4.77
N ARG A 127 4.79 -37.88 -5.79
CA ARG A 127 4.43 -39.31 -5.92
C ARG A 127 5.03 -40.15 -4.78
N LEU A 128 6.27 -39.86 -4.38
CA LEU A 128 6.89 -40.50 -3.22
C LEU A 128 6.15 -40.16 -1.92
N GLN A 129 5.77 -38.90 -1.70
CA GLN A 129 5.07 -38.45 -0.49
C GLN A 129 3.67 -39.04 -0.34
N ILE A 130 2.97 -39.26 -1.46
CA ILE A 130 1.67 -39.93 -1.47
C ILE A 130 1.79 -41.43 -1.18
N GLY A 131 3.00 -41.99 -1.25
CA GLY A 131 3.22 -43.42 -1.05
C GLY A 131 2.72 -44.26 -2.23
N LEU A 132 2.80 -43.72 -3.45
CA LEU A 132 2.42 -44.46 -4.67
C LEU A 132 3.26 -45.73 -4.86
N TYR A 133 4.51 -45.69 -4.40
CA TYR A 133 5.44 -46.81 -4.50
C TYR A 133 5.42 -47.67 -3.23
N PRO A 134 5.46 -49.00 -3.36
CA PRO A 134 5.56 -49.89 -2.21
C PRO A 134 6.81 -49.62 -1.38
N SER A 135 6.68 -49.64 -0.05
CA SER A 135 7.79 -49.34 0.89
C SER A 135 8.98 -50.31 0.82
N HIS A 136 8.81 -51.46 0.17
CA HIS A 136 9.87 -52.46 -0.01
C HIS A 136 10.77 -52.18 -1.23
N MET A 137 10.41 -51.24 -2.11
CA MET A 137 11.22 -50.91 -3.29
C MET A 137 12.36 -49.97 -2.93
N SER A 138 13.57 -50.28 -3.42
CA SER A 138 14.70 -49.36 -3.33
C SER A 138 14.51 -48.16 -4.27
N LEU A 139 15.13 -47.03 -3.94
CA LEU A 139 15.05 -45.81 -4.75
C LEU A 139 15.56 -46.04 -6.18
N SER A 140 16.59 -46.89 -6.36
CA SER A 140 17.09 -47.25 -7.68
C SER A 140 16.07 -48.03 -8.50
N SER A 141 15.34 -48.97 -7.90
CA SER A 141 14.26 -49.71 -8.57
C SER A 141 13.09 -48.81 -8.95
N ILE A 142 12.78 -47.80 -8.14
CA ILE A 142 11.74 -46.80 -8.46
C ILE A 142 12.18 -45.96 -9.67
N LEU A 143 13.43 -45.49 -9.69
CA LEU A 143 13.97 -44.71 -10.80
C LEU A 143 14.01 -45.51 -12.10
N THR A 144 14.45 -46.77 -12.07
CA THR A 144 14.45 -47.62 -13.27
C THR A 144 13.04 -47.92 -13.74
N HIS A 145 12.07 -48.10 -12.83
CA HIS A 145 10.67 -48.29 -13.18
C HIS A 145 10.09 -47.05 -13.90
N GLU A 146 10.30 -45.85 -13.36
CA GLU A 146 9.86 -44.60 -13.98
C GLU A 146 10.57 -44.33 -15.32
N TRP A 147 11.86 -44.66 -15.42
CA TRP A 147 12.62 -44.55 -16.66
C TRP A 147 12.13 -45.51 -17.75
N HIS A 148 11.88 -46.78 -17.39
CA HIS A 148 11.29 -47.74 -18.31
C HIS A 148 9.90 -47.30 -18.77
N ALA A 149 9.09 -46.78 -17.85
CA ALA A 149 7.77 -46.27 -18.15
C ALA A 149 7.80 -44.97 -19.00
N LEU A 150 8.92 -44.23 -19.01
CA LEU A 150 9.18 -43.14 -19.94
C LEU A 150 9.55 -43.67 -21.33
N SER A 151 10.42 -44.68 -21.40
CA SER A 151 10.92 -45.24 -22.66
C SER A 151 9.88 -46.02 -23.47
N GLN A 152 8.87 -46.59 -22.81
CA GLN A 152 7.81 -47.38 -23.47
C GLN A 152 6.71 -46.50 -24.07
N VAL A 153 6.60 -45.26 -23.63
CA VAL A 153 5.63 -44.32 -24.15
C VAL A 153 6.31 -43.53 -25.28
N GLY A 154 5.74 -43.56 -26.49
CA GLY A 154 6.30 -42.85 -27.64
C GLY A 154 6.61 -41.38 -27.35
N LEU A 155 7.43 -40.73 -28.19
CA LEU A 155 8.04 -39.40 -27.94
C LEU A 155 7.08 -38.38 -27.32
N VAL A 156 5.86 -38.26 -27.85
CA VAL A 156 4.84 -37.31 -27.35
C VAL A 156 4.45 -37.61 -25.89
N GLY A 157 4.16 -38.86 -25.56
CA GLY A 157 3.78 -39.22 -24.20
C GLY A 157 4.98 -39.30 -23.25
N GLY A 158 6.19 -39.54 -23.75
CA GLY A 158 7.43 -39.37 -23.01
C GLY A 158 7.62 -37.92 -22.56
N VAL A 159 7.42 -36.94 -23.45
CA VAL A 159 7.48 -35.51 -23.11
C VAL A 159 6.42 -35.13 -22.09
N LEU A 160 5.17 -35.53 -22.29
CA LEU A 160 4.07 -35.24 -21.35
C LEU A 160 4.29 -35.90 -19.97
N ARG A 161 4.94 -37.07 -19.91
CA ARG A 161 5.27 -37.75 -18.63
C ARG A 161 6.51 -37.15 -17.96
N LEU A 162 7.48 -36.65 -18.73
CA LEU A 162 8.63 -35.90 -18.21
C LEU A 162 8.17 -34.56 -17.62
N PHE A 163 7.14 -33.96 -18.20
CA PHE A 163 6.60 -32.67 -17.79
C PHE A 163 5.15 -32.82 -17.25
N PRO A 164 4.95 -33.46 -16.09
CA PRO A 164 3.62 -33.67 -15.56
C PRO A 164 3.01 -32.34 -15.07
N GLY A 165 1.83 -31.99 -15.58
CA GLY A 165 1.17 -30.72 -15.26
C GLY A 165 1.63 -29.53 -16.11
N LEU A 166 2.20 -29.79 -17.29
CA LEU A 166 2.50 -28.78 -18.31
C LEU A 166 1.27 -27.90 -18.62
N CYS A 167 0.07 -28.46 -18.65
CA CYS A 167 -1.17 -27.70 -18.80
C CYS A 167 -1.38 -26.63 -17.72
N ALA A 168 -0.99 -26.88 -16.46
CA ALA A 168 -1.07 -25.88 -15.41
C ALA A 168 -0.05 -24.74 -15.62
N LEU A 169 1.13 -25.06 -16.16
CA LEU A 169 2.11 -24.04 -16.51
C LEU A 169 1.64 -23.18 -17.69
N PHE A 170 1.06 -23.80 -18.73
CA PHE A 170 0.44 -23.07 -19.83
C PHE A 170 -0.68 -22.16 -19.34
N ARG A 171 -1.53 -22.63 -18.43
CA ARG A 171 -2.56 -21.80 -17.79
C ARG A 171 -1.92 -20.63 -17.03
N ALA A 172 -0.92 -20.88 -16.19
CA ALA A 172 -0.28 -19.83 -15.40
C ALA A 172 0.34 -18.74 -16.29
N ILE A 173 1.05 -19.13 -17.35
CA ILE A 173 1.77 -18.20 -18.22
C ILE A 173 0.82 -17.49 -19.18
N PHE A 174 -0.04 -18.23 -19.88
CA PHE A 174 -0.83 -17.67 -20.99
C PHE A 174 -2.23 -17.20 -20.59
N LEU A 175 -2.72 -17.57 -19.41
CA LEU A 175 -4.04 -17.15 -18.94
C LEU A 175 -3.91 -16.29 -17.69
N ASP A 176 -3.28 -16.79 -16.63
CA ASP A 176 -3.30 -16.07 -15.34
C ASP A 176 -2.52 -14.73 -15.42
N ILE A 177 -1.33 -14.68 -16.05
CA ILE A 177 -0.56 -13.42 -16.20
C ILE A 177 -1.30 -12.39 -17.07
N PRO A 178 -1.80 -12.70 -18.28
CA PRO A 178 -2.54 -11.74 -19.10
C PRO A 178 -3.84 -11.28 -18.45
N ILE A 179 -4.56 -12.16 -17.74
CA ILE A 179 -5.79 -11.79 -17.02
C ILE A 179 -5.46 -10.82 -15.89
N LEU A 180 -4.39 -11.07 -15.13
CA LEU A 180 -3.95 -10.16 -14.08
C LEU A 180 -3.59 -8.79 -14.65
N LEU A 181 -2.79 -8.74 -15.72
CA LEU A 181 -2.40 -7.50 -16.37
C LEU A 181 -3.59 -6.76 -16.97
N ALA A 182 -4.49 -7.47 -17.65
CA ALA A 182 -5.70 -6.89 -18.22
C ALA A 182 -6.61 -6.31 -17.13
N THR A 183 -6.76 -7.02 -16.02
CA THR A 183 -7.57 -6.56 -14.88
C THR A 183 -6.99 -5.28 -14.28
N ASP A 184 -5.68 -5.23 -14.07
CA ASP A 184 -5.02 -4.03 -13.53
C ASP A 184 -5.13 -2.83 -14.49
N GLN A 185 -4.94 -3.06 -15.80
CA GLN A 185 -5.10 -2.03 -16.82
C GLN A 185 -6.54 -1.50 -16.90
N ILE A 186 -7.54 -2.38 -16.80
CA ILE A 186 -8.96 -1.99 -16.81
C ILE A 186 -9.30 -1.20 -15.56
N VAL A 187 -8.88 -1.67 -14.38
CA VAL A 187 -9.10 -1.00 -13.09
C VAL A 187 -8.43 0.38 -13.09
N GLY A 188 -7.18 0.48 -13.54
CA GLY A 188 -6.45 1.75 -13.62
C GLY A 188 -7.07 2.74 -14.62
N ARG A 189 -7.48 2.28 -15.82
CA ARG A 189 -8.18 3.13 -16.79
C ARG A 189 -9.52 3.62 -16.27
N ALA A 190 -10.28 2.74 -15.62
CA ALA A 190 -11.55 3.11 -15.02
C ALA A 190 -11.36 4.13 -13.87
N GLN A 191 -10.36 3.94 -12.99
CA GLN A 191 -10.01 4.94 -11.96
C GLN A 191 -9.68 6.30 -12.59
N ASN A 192 -8.81 6.32 -13.59
CA ASN A 192 -8.41 7.56 -14.27
C ASN A 192 -9.58 8.25 -14.96
N TYR A 193 -10.48 7.49 -15.57
CA TYR A 193 -11.71 8.01 -16.18
C TYR A 193 -12.61 8.69 -15.13
N PHE A 194 -12.78 8.07 -13.95
CA PHE A 194 -13.57 8.66 -12.87
C PHE A 194 -12.94 9.93 -12.27
N ILE A 195 -11.61 9.99 -12.14
CA ILE A 195 -10.90 11.19 -11.68
C ILE A 195 -11.02 12.32 -12.71
N ALA A 196 -10.75 12.03 -13.99
CA ALA A 196 -10.77 13.03 -15.05
C ALA A 196 -12.18 13.58 -15.31
N GLY A 197 -13.22 12.79 -15.02
CA GLY A 197 -14.60 13.20 -15.22
C GLY A 197 -15.08 14.33 -14.31
N ASN A 198 -14.40 14.63 -13.19
CA ASN A 198 -14.89 15.59 -12.17
C ASN A 198 -16.36 15.32 -11.73
N LEU A 199 -16.86 14.11 -12.02
CA LEU A 199 -18.29 13.77 -12.09
C LEU A 199 -18.80 13.24 -10.75
N VAL A 200 -17.95 13.16 -9.73
CA VAL A 200 -18.20 12.38 -8.52
C VAL A 200 -17.87 13.22 -7.28
N ARG A 201 -18.81 13.25 -6.32
CA ARG A 201 -18.58 13.86 -5.00
C ARG A 201 -17.44 13.13 -4.27
N PRO A 202 -16.62 13.81 -3.46
CA PRO A 202 -15.47 13.21 -2.76
C PRO A 202 -15.82 12.05 -1.83
N ALA A 203 -17.08 11.95 -1.37
CA ALA A 203 -17.56 10.81 -0.58
C ALA A 203 -17.78 9.53 -1.43
N ILE A 204 -18.25 9.69 -2.67
CA ILE A 204 -18.51 8.58 -3.60
C ILE A 204 -17.20 8.13 -4.25
N GLU A 205 -16.28 9.07 -4.49
CA GLU A 205 -14.93 8.79 -4.98
C GLU A 205 -14.23 7.72 -4.12
N ARG A 206 -14.22 7.91 -2.79
CA ARG A 206 -13.65 6.91 -1.85
C ARG A 206 -14.32 5.53 -1.95
N GLN A 207 -15.64 5.49 -2.20
CA GLN A 207 -16.36 4.22 -2.36
C GLN A 207 -15.98 3.54 -3.67
N ILE A 208 -15.84 4.29 -4.77
CA ILE A 208 -15.43 3.76 -6.08
C ILE A 208 -13.99 3.23 -6.00
N PHE A 209 -13.07 3.97 -5.39
CA PHE A 209 -11.69 3.51 -5.19
C PHE A 209 -11.60 2.23 -4.35
N THR A 210 -12.54 2.03 -3.44
CA THR A 210 -12.62 0.79 -2.66
C THR A 210 -13.27 -0.33 -3.47
N ALA A 211 -14.37 -0.05 -4.16
CA ALA A 211 -15.18 -1.04 -4.85
C ALA A 211 -14.55 -1.59 -6.14
N LEU A 212 -13.81 -0.76 -6.87
CA LEU A 212 -13.27 -1.14 -8.17
C LEU A 212 -12.16 -2.21 -8.08
N PRO A 213 -11.22 -2.15 -7.11
CA PRO A 213 -10.31 -3.26 -6.84
C PRO A 213 -11.05 -4.55 -6.42
N PHE A 214 -12.13 -4.44 -5.62
CA PHE A 214 -12.93 -5.63 -5.26
C PHE A 214 -13.57 -6.26 -6.50
N LEU A 215 -14.09 -5.45 -7.42
CA LEU A 215 -14.62 -5.93 -8.69
C LEU A 215 -13.53 -6.65 -9.51
N GLY A 216 -12.34 -6.04 -9.60
CA GLY A 216 -11.18 -6.64 -10.29
C GLY A 216 -10.82 -8.01 -9.71
N VAL A 217 -10.73 -8.13 -8.39
CA VAL A 217 -10.47 -9.42 -7.74
C VAL A 217 -11.61 -10.41 -7.98
N GLY A 218 -12.87 -9.96 -7.97
CA GLY A 218 -14.02 -10.81 -8.26
C GLY A 218 -13.98 -11.41 -9.67
N VAL A 219 -13.57 -10.61 -10.66
CA VAL A 219 -13.38 -11.09 -12.04
C VAL A 219 -12.25 -12.12 -12.12
N SER A 220 -11.10 -11.84 -11.51
CA SER A 220 -9.99 -12.82 -11.45
C SER A 220 -10.41 -14.13 -10.80
N LEU A 221 -11.20 -14.06 -9.72
CA LEU A 221 -11.74 -15.24 -9.02
C LEU A 221 -12.67 -16.06 -9.92
N MET A 222 -13.53 -15.40 -10.69
CA MET A 222 -14.41 -16.07 -11.66
C MET A 222 -13.60 -16.84 -12.71
N PHE A 223 -12.52 -16.25 -13.23
CA PHE A 223 -11.62 -16.93 -14.17
C PHE A 223 -10.86 -18.09 -13.51
N GLU A 224 -10.38 -17.91 -12.28
CA GLU A 224 -9.72 -18.98 -11.53
C GLU A 224 -10.66 -20.19 -11.34
N PHE A 225 -11.94 -19.93 -11.03
CA PHE A 225 -12.97 -20.96 -10.88
C PHE A 225 -13.28 -21.65 -12.21
N ALA A 226 -13.42 -20.91 -13.31
CA ALA A 226 -13.68 -21.48 -14.62
C ALA A 226 -12.52 -22.40 -15.10
N LEU A 227 -11.29 -22.02 -14.78
CA LEU A 227 -10.07 -22.75 -15.15
C LEU A 227 -9.67 -23.80 -14.09
N TRP A 228 -10.49 -24.01 -13.06
CA TRP A 228 -10.20 -24.91 -11.96
C TRP A 228 -10.06 -26.39 -12.36
N PRO A 229 -10.92 -26.96 -13.24
CA PRO A 229 -10.79 -28.36 -13.64
C PRO A 229 -9.43 -28.68 -14.26
N ILE A 230 -8.84 -27.72 -15.00
CA ILE A 230 -7.52 -27.86 -15.63
C ILE A 230 -6.43 -27.99 -14.57
N THR A 231 -6.50 -27.19 -13.50
CA THR A 231 -5.51 -27.25 -12.41
C THR A 231 -5.57 -28.56 -11.66
N ILE A 232 -6.76 -29.04 -11.32
CA ILE A 232 -6.92 -30.33 -10.64
C ILE A 232 -6.49 -31.49 -11.54
N TYR A 233 -6.78 -31.40 -12.83
CA TYR A 233 -6.31 -32.39 -13.79
C TYR A 233 -4.77 -32.43 -13.86
N ALA A 234 -4.13 -31.27 -13.94
CA ALA A 234 -2.68 -31.14 -13.94
C ALA A 234 -2.04 -31.65 -12.64
N ASP A 235 -2.65 -31.38 -11.48
CA ASP A 235 -2.18 -31.90 -10.20
C ASP A 235 -2.38 -33.42 -10.11
N ALA A 236 -3.52 -33.95 -10.57
CA ALA A 236 -3.73 -35.40 -10.66
C ALA A 236 -2.72 -36.08 -11.60
N GLN A 237 -2.29 -35.41 -12.68
CA GLN A 237 -1.21 -35.88 -13.55
C GLN A 237 0.15 -35.87 -12.83
N ARG A 238 0.46 -34.83 -12.05
CA ARG A 238 1.67 -34.77 -11.21
C ARG A 238 1.77 -35.92 -10.24
N LEU A 239 0.64 -36.29 -9.64
CA LEU A 239 0.53 -37.40 -8.70
C LEU A 239 0.47 -38.78 -9.38
N GLY A 240 0.39 -38.84 -10.71
CA GLY A 240 0.32 -40.09 -11.46
C GLY A 240 -1.04 -40.80 -11.42
N PHE A 241 -2.09 -40.13 -10.93
CA PHE A 241 -3.45 -40.69 -10.88
C PHE A 241 -4.22 -40.51 -12.19
N ALA A 242 -3.93 -39.43 -12.93
CA ALA A 242 -4.59 -39.14 -14.19
C ALA A 242 -3.73 -39.60 -15.39
N PRO A 243 -4.36 -40.06 -16.48
CA PRO A 243 -3.65 -40.42 -17.70
C PRO A 243 -2.95 -39.20 -18.31
N VAL A 244 -1.91 -39.46 -19.11
CA VAL A 244 -1.06 -38.45 -19.76
C VAL A 244 -1.78 -37.68 -20.88
N ARG A 245 -3.02 -38.04 -21.21
CA ARG A 245 -3.79 -37.39 -22.30
C ARG A 245 -4.23 -35.99 -21.85
N PRO A 246 -4.18 -34.96 -22.70
CA PRO A 246 -4.43 -33.57 -22.26
C PRO A 246 -5.90 -33.28 -21.87
N PHE A 247 -6.84 -34.15 -22.22
CA PHE A 247 -8.26 -33.96 -21.92
C PHE A 247 -8.91 -35.30 -21.54
N ALA A 248 -9.08 -35.53 -20.24
CA ALA A 248 -10.03 -36.52 -19.74
C ALA A 248 -11.33 -35.81 -19.35
N SER A 249 -12.45 -36.46 -19.69
CA SER A 249 -13.82 -36.02 -19.40
C SER A 249 -13.98 -35.38 -18.02
N THR A 250 -14.47 -34.15 -18.03
CA THR A 250 -15.09 -33.37 -16.96
C THR A 250 -15.08 -34.01 -15.56
N PHE A 251 -13.92 -34.06 -14.92
CA PHE A 251 -13.84 -34.25 -13.48
C PHE A 251 -14.22 -32.92 -12.84
N TRP A 252 -15.46 -32.79 -12.36
CA TRP A 252 -15.84 -31.73 -11.43
C TRP A 252 -15.37 -32.17 -10.04
N PRO A 253 -14.31 -31.57 -9.49
CA PRO A 253 -13.78 -32.00 -8.21
C PRO A 253 -14.65 -31.40 -7.11
N THR A 254 -14.99 -32.19 -6.11
CA THR A 254 -15.77 -31.76 -4.93
C THR A 254 -14.87 -31.22 -3.80
N SER A 255 -13.59 -30.95 -4.06
CA SER A 255 -12.62 -30.61 -3.01
C SER A 255 -12.66 -29.12 -2.63
N ILE A 256 -12.73 -28.84 -1.32
CA ILE A 256 -12.93 -27.51 -0.70
C ILE A 256 -11.63 -26.70 -0.60
N LEU A 257 -10.47 -27.33 -0.81
CA LEU A 257 -9.14 -26.73 -0.67
C LEU A 257 -8.87 -25.45 -1.49
N PRO A 258 -9.41 -25.23 -2.71
CA PRO A 258 -9.16 -24.00 -3.46
C PRO A 258 -10.02 -22.83 -3.00
N ALA A 259 -11.18 -23.07 -2.35
CA ALA A 259 -11.97 -21.99 -1.74
C ALA A 259 -11.16 -21.24 -0.67
N TYR A 260 -10.21 -21.93 -0.01
CA TYR A 260 -9.26 -21.33 0.93
C TYR A 260 -8.24 -20.38 0.28
N ARG A 261 -7.85 -20.59 -0.98
CA ARG A 261 -6.96 -19.66 -1.69
C ARG A 261 -7.72 -18.54 -2.40
N LEU A 262 -8.86 -18.87 -3.01
CA LEU A 262 -9.71 -17.95 -3.77
C LEU A 262 -10.41 -16.91 -2.88
N ALA A 263 -11.05 -17.32 -1.78
CA ALA A 263 -11.87 -16.41 -0.99
C ALA A 263 -11.03 -15.47 -0.10
N TRP A 264 -9.84 -15.89 0.30
CA TRP A 264 -9.16 -15.29 1.45
C TRP A 264 -8.26 -14.11 1.09
N LYS A 265 -7.61 -14.12 -0.07
CA LYS A 265 -6.78 -13.00 -0.55
C LYS A 265 -7.53 -11.65 -0.60
N PRO A 266 -8.72 -11.55 -1.23
CA PRO A 266 -9.49 -10.29 -1.22
C PRO A 266 -10.04 -9.93 0.16
N LEU A 267 -10.38 -10.93 0.98
CA LEU A 267 -10.94 -10.64 2.29
C LEU A 267 -9.91 -10.05 3.23
N VAL A 268 -8.65 -10.49 3.20
CA VAL A 268 -7.58 -9.94 4.05
C VAL A 268 -7.31 -8.45 3.74
N SER A 269 -7.51 -8.00 2.50
CA SER A 269 -7.38 -6.57 2.15
C SER A 269 -8.59 -5.73 2.58
N ALA A 270 -9.73 -6.34 2.93
CA ALA A 270 -10.98 -5.68 3.32
C ALA A 270 -10.99 -5.06 4.74
N GLY A 271 -9.83 -4.62 5.24
CA GLY A 271 -9.71 -3.90 6.51
C GLY A 271 -10.24 -4.68 7.71
N LYS A 272 -11.37 -4.25 8.28
CA LYS A 272 -11.98 -4.87 9.48
C LYS A 272 -12.63 -6.24 9.18
N LEU A 273 -13.16 -6.44 7.98
CA LEU A 273 -13.79 -7.70 7.60
C LEU A 273 -12.74 -8.82 7.46
N GLY A 274 -11.57 -8.49 6.90
CA GLY A 274 -10.45 -9.42 6.78
C GLY A 274 -9.95 -9.97 8.10
N ARG A 275 -9.96 -9.15 9.16
CA ARG A 275 -9.58 -9.56 10.52
C ARG A 275 -10.61 -10.48 11.18
N LEU A 276 -11.88 -10.35 10.83
CA LEU A 276 -12.94 -11.22 11.37
C LEU A 276 -13.01 -12.56 10.65
N LEU A 277 -12.68 -12.55 9.37
CA LEU A 277 -12.76 -13.74 8.55
C LEU A 277 -11.45 -14.54 8.61
N THR A 278 -10.31 -14.00 9.06
CA THR A 278 -9.02 -14.72 9.12
C THR A 278 -9.14 -16.21 9.52
N PRO A 279 -8.42 -17.13 8.86
CA PRO A 279 -8.53 -18.58 9.13
C PRO A 279 -8.39 -18.97 10.60
N ALA A 280 -7.55 -18.25 11.35
CA ALA A 280 -7.43 -18.42 12.80
C ALA A 280 -8.75 -18.10 13.53
N VAL A 281 -9.44 -17.01 13.16
CA VAL A 281 -10.72 -16.62 13.75
C VAL A 281 -11.81 -17.61 13.36
N LEU A 282 -11.88 -18.04 12.09
CA LEU A 282 -12.83 -19.09 11.69
C LEU A 282 -12.56 -20.43 12.34
N MET A 283 -11.31 -20.83 12.52
CA MET A 283 -10.95 -22.04 13.26
C MET A 283 -11.33 -21.93 14.73
N ILE A 284 -11.11 -20.77 15.36
CA ILE A 284 -11.56 -20.49 16.73
C ILE A 284 -13.09 -20.55 16.80
N LEU A 285 -13.79 -19.97 15.82
CA LEU A 285 -15.25 -19.92 15.77
C LEU A 285 -15.83 -21.32 15.52
N TYR A 286 -15.28 -22.08 14.57
CA TYR A 286 -15.61 -23.48 14.33
C TYR A 286 -15.40 -24.33 15.58
N HIS A 287 -14.24 -24.21 16.22
CA HIS A 287 -13.93 -24.96 17.44
C HIS A 287 -14.83 -24.56 18.61
N SER A 288 -15.23 -23.29 18.69
CA SER A 288 -16.18 -22.79 19.67
C SER A 288 -17.61 -23.30 19.42
N CYS A 289 -17.98 -23.55 18.16
CA CYS A 289 -19.29 -24.11 17.81
C CYS A 289 -19.33 -25.63 17.92
N TYR A 290 -18.25 -26.33 17.57
CA TYR A 290 -18.19 -27.80 17.51
C TYR A 290 -18.05 -28.45 18.89
N LYS A 291 -17.44 -27.78 19.87
CA LYS A 291 -17.12 -28.37 21.18
C LYS A 291 -18.29 -28.50 22.16
N ASP A 292 -19.46 -28.00 21.83
CA ASP A 292 -20.67 -28.11 22.68
C ASP A 292 -21.64 -29.20 22.19
N GLY A 293 -21.15 -30.24 21.53
CA GLY A 293 -21.91 -31.50 21.45
C GLY A 293 -22.21 -31.98 22.87
N PRO A 294 -23.44 -32.45 23.18
CA PRO A 294 -23.87 -32.77 24.54
C PRO A 294 -22.96 -33.85 25.13
N THR A 295 -21.94 -33.44 25.86
CA THR A 295 -21.22 -34.34 26.76
C THR A 295 -22.18 -34.58 27.90
N LYS A 296 -22.85 -35.75 27.83
CA LYS A 296 -23.74 -36.27 28.87
C LYS A 296 -23.11 -35.97 30.23
N ALA A 297 -23.87 -35.31 31.08
CA ALA A 297 -23.46 -34.71 32.35
C ALA A 297 -22.97 -35.71 33.44
N SER A 298 -22.57 -36.93 33.07
CA SER A 298 -22.38 -38.04 34.02
C SER A 298 -20.99 -38.67 34.03
N THR A 299 -19.98 -38.13 33.34
CA THR A 299 -18.60 -38.63 33.44
C THR A 299 -17.66 -37.58 34.03
N PRO A 300 -17.09 -37.79 35.23
CA PRO A 300 -16.27 -36.79 35.92
C PRO A 300 -14.88 -36.57 35.29
N ILE A 301 -14.50 -37.30 34.23
CA ILE A 301 -13.15 -37.25 33.66
C ILE A 301 -13.19 -37.39 32.13
N GLY A 302 -13.10 -36.26 31.42
CA GLY A 302 -12.67 -36.13 30.01
C GLY A 302 -13.71 -36.47 28.91
N PRO A 303 -13.67 -35.78 27.74
CA PRO A 303 -12.46 -35.29 27.08
C PRO A 303 -12.45 -33.77 26.78
N GLN A 304 -11.38 -33.11 27.23
CA GLN A 304 -10.84 -31.84 26.72
C GLN A 304 -11.80 -30.64 26.59
N SER A 305 -12.38 -30.22 27.72
CA SER A 305 -12.72 -28.80 27.89
C SER A 305 -11.49 -27.97 27.49
N PRO A 306 -11.62 -26.96 26.59
CA PRO A 306 -10.48 -26.16 26.18
C PRO A 306 -9.79 -25.60 27.42
N VAL A 307 -8.46 -25.52 27.40
CA VAL A 307 -7.62 -24.97 28.50
C VAL A 307 -8.20 -23.64 29.02
N PHE A 308 -8.86 -22.87 28.16
CA PHE A 308 -9.59 -21.64 28.51
C PHE A 308 -10.69 -21.80 29.57
N CYS A 309 -11.42 -22.92 29.62
CA CYS A 309 -12.43 -23.19 30.65
C CYS A 309 -11.84 -23.43 32.05
N LEU A 310 -10.52 -23.65 32.16
CA LEU A 310 -9.83 -23.71 33.45
C LEU A 310 -9.51 -22.30 33.98
N PHE A 311 -9.48 -21.30 33.09
CA PHE A 311 -9.10 -19.92 33.40
C PHE A 311 -10.31 -18.97 33.54
N THR A 312 -11.53 -19.49 33.46
CA THR A 312 -12.75 -18.69 33.62
C THR A 312 -13.73 -19.37 34.58
N SER A 313 -14.44 -18.53 35.33
CA SER A 313 -15.57 -18.92 36.17
C SER A 313 -16.85 -19.18 35.36
N TYR A 314 -16.91 -18.73 34.10
CA TYR A 314 -18.09 -18.83 33.25
C TYR A 314 -18.24 -20.24 32.66
N ARG A 315 -19.38 -20.89 32.94
CA ARG A 315 -19.80 -22.15 32.32
C ARG A 315 -20.82 -21.88 31.22
N ASN A 316 -20.62 -22.50 30.06
CA ASN A 316 -21.60 -22.42 28.98
C ASN A 316 -22.91 -23.08 29.45
N PRO A 317 -24.03 -22.33 29.47
CA PRO A 317 -25.33 -22.91 29.75
C PRO A 317 -25.77 -23.80 28.58
N PRO A 318 -26.60 -24.83 28.83
CA PRO A 318 -27.22 -25.60 27.77
C PRO A 318 -28.05 -24.70 26.85
N ILE A 319 -28.16 -25.08 25.58
CA ILE A 319 -28.80 -24.27 24.52
C ILE A 319 -30.28 -24.00 24.84
N ASP A 320 -30.91 -24.91 25.58
CA ASP A 320 -32.34 -24.86 25.93
C ASP A 320 -32.65 -23.86 27.06
N ASP A 321 -31.65 -23.41 27.81
CA ASP A 321 -31.87 -22.47 28.92
C ASP A 321 -32.12 -21.06 28.39
N GLY A 322 -33.20 -20.44 28.88
CA GLY A 322 -33.59 -19.10 28.48
C GLY A 322 -32.48 -18.07 28.76
N TYR A 323 -32.12 -17.30 27.72
CA TYR A 323 -31.12 -16.22 27.70
C TYR A 323 -31.04 -15.32 28.95
N LYS A 324 -32.16 -15.13 29.66
CA LYS A 324 -32.27 -14.26 30.83
C LYS A 324 -31.61 -14.83 32.09
N GLN A 325 -31.34 -16.13 32.15
CA GLN A 325 -30.78 -16.79 33.34
C GLN A 325 -29.25 -16.91 33.32
N VAL A 326 -28.60 -16.46 32.24
CA VAL A 326 -27.15 -16.57 32.09
C VAL A 326 -26.45 -15.44 32.83
N GLU A 327 -25.62 -15.79 33.83
CA GLU A 327 -24.79 -14.84 34.56
C GLU A 327 -23.83 -14.11 33.61
N LYS A 328 -23.77 -12.78 33.72
CA LYS A 328 -22.95 -11.95 32.85
C LYS A 328 -21.60 -11.68 33.51
N PRO A 329 -20.50 -12.35 33.10
CA PRO A 329 -19.19 -12.05 33.64
C PRO A 329 -18.77 -10.63 33.25
N THR A 330 -18.17 -9.89 34.18
CA THR A 330 -17.60 -8.57 33.88
C THR A 330 -16.19 -8.73 33.30
N PHE A 331 -15.84 -7.89 32.32
CA PHE A 331 -14.52 -7.97 31.67
C PHE A 331 -13.35 -7.78 32.65
N ILE A 332 -13.57 -6.97 33.69
CA ILE A 332 -12.55 -6.68 34.72
C ILE A 332 -12.31 -7.89 35.63
N SER A 333 -13.37 -8.63 35.98
CA SER A 333 -13.25 -9.79 36.87
C SER A 333 -12.84 -11.06 36.15
N ASP A 334 -13.34 -11.27 34.93
CA ASP A 334 -13.11 -12.48 34.15
C ASP A 334 -13.10 -12.14 32.65
N PRO A 335 -11.94 -11.71 32.10
CA PRO A 335 -11.83 -11.32 30.71
C PRO A 335 -12.08 -12.51 29.76
N PHE A 336 -11.67 -13.71 30.18
CA PHE A 336 -11.90 -14.93 29.41
C PHE A 336 -13.38 -15.32 29.45
N GLY A 337 -14.03 -15.27 30.61
CA GLY A 337 -15.47 -15.50 30.74
C GLY A 337 -16.30 -14.51 29.94
N TRP A 338 -15.90 -13.23 29.91
CA TRP A 338 -16.55 -12.21 29.10
C TRP A 338 -16.46 -12.51 27.60
N THR A 339 -15.30 -12.95 27.11
CA THR A 339 -15.14 -13.34 25.70
C THR A 339 -15.94 -14.59 25.35
N VAL A 340 -15.97 -15.60 26.23
CA VAL A 340 -16.79 -16.81 26.05
C VAL A 340 -18.29 -16.47 26.06
N HIS A 341 -18.73 -15.62 26.99
CA HIS A 341 -20.11 -15.12 27.04
C HIS A 341 -20.47 -14.34 25.75
N ARG A 342 -19.58 -13.48 25.24
CA ARG A 342 -19.81 -12.79 23.95
C ARG A 342 -19.96 -13.76 22.77
N ASN A 343 -19.15 -14.81 22.73
CA ASN A 343 -19.29 -15.86 21.71
C ASN A 343 -20.62 -16.61 21.84
N TYR A 344 -21.06 -16.92 23.06
CA TYR A 344 -22.38 -17.50 23.34
C TYR A 344 -23.54 -16.59 22.85
N LEU A 345 -23.43 -15.28 23.06
CA LEU A 345 -24.42 -14.31 22.56
C LEU A 345 -24.50 -14.28 21.03
N ILE A 346 -23.35 -14.28 20.36
CA ILE A 346 -23.27 -14.30 18.90
C ILE A 346 -23.89 -15.60 18.37
N ARG A 347 -23.51 -16.74 18.96
CA ARG A 347 -24.06 -18.05 18.62
C ARG A 347 -25.57 -18.12 18.77
N THR A 348 -26.11 -17.73 19.94
CA THR A 348 -27.56 -17.77 20.18
C THR A 348 -28.32 -16.84 19.23
N SER A 349 -27.73 -15.70 18.85
CA SER A 349 -28.30 -14.83 17.82
C SER A 349 -28.31 -15.49 16.45
N ILE A 350 -27.23 -16.21 16.08
CA ILE A 350 -27.15 -16.96 14.82
C ILE A 350 -28.14 -18.13 14.81
N LEU A 351 -28.25 -18.90 15.90
CA LEU A 351 -29.19 -20.03 16.00
C LEU A 351 -30.64 -19.54 15.89
N LYS A 352 -31.01 -18.48 16.61
CA LYS A 352 -32.32 -17.84 16.48
C LYS A 352 -32.57 -17.34 15.07
N TRP A 353 -31.56 -16.77 14.41
CA TRP A 353 -31.67 -16.32 13.02
C TRP A 353 -31.88 -17.49 12.05
N LEU A 354 -31.28 -18.65 12.33
CA LEU A 354 -31.46 -19.90 11.59
C LEU A 354 -32.75 -20.66 11.97
N GLY A 355 -33.56 -20.14 12.90
CA GLY A 355 -34.84 -20.73 13.31
C GLY A 355 -34.72 -21.92 14.26
N TRP A 356 -33.58 -22.07 14.94
CA TRP A 356 -33.36 -23.08 15.97
C TRP A 356 -33.78 -22.59 17.36
#